data_AF-A0A554WJZ2-F1
#
_entry.id   AF-A0A554WJZ2-F1
#
_cell.length_a   1.000
_cell.length_b   1.000
_cell.length_c   1.000
_cell.angle_alpha   90.00
_cell.angle_beta   90.00
_cell.angle_gamma   90.00
#
_symmetry.space_group_name_H-M   'P 1'
#
loop_
_entity.id
_entity.type
_entity.pdbx_description
1 polymer ?
#
loop_
_entity_poly.entity_id
_entity_poly.type
_entity_poly.pdbx_seq_one_letter_code
_entity_poly.pdbx_strand_id
1 'polypeptide(L)'
;MSFRRAEDHTYIAQLLGRMVRTPLARRIEKDAALNDVHLFLPYFDTGAVESVVASLSNAEEVPPSETGSSRNLVVLKRREGCESIFAALDELITYRVNAARAQSPLRRYMAISRSLTIDGIDDDAWGRAKQQIVEWMGQRIAAIKAAGQFDAAAKAITQVSLRTLAVNNGTGVAEPTADYHIDASDVDIDRLFEEAGRAFSHGLQMEYWRAHADRDALEVKVEAIVLARHAAEMAVLESLAEQAFDALYDQHKKAIYQLKEQRRLNYEKLRLATAKPNEIPWRLPASIDFKRSTAEPLWDRHLYVESNGQFRAELGPWEADVLREELAKPEVVGWLRNLPKKPWSLEIPYETGGDVRPMFPDLVVVRKVGNDFVIDILEPHDPSRSDNFEKAVGLAKFAEKRGALFGRIQLIRKQSSAGGEHFARLEINQATTIKKLLLVTSNPQLDQLFAALATT
;
A
#
# COMPACT_ATOMS: atom_id res chain seq x y z
N MET A 1 -10.77 31.21 -10.46
CA MET A 1 -12.16 31.72 -10.58
C MET A 1 -12.56 31.68 -12.06
N SER A 2 -13.69 31.05 -12.40
CA SER A 2 -14.23 31.04 -13.77
C SER A 2 -15.61 31.70 -13.78
N PHE A 3 -15.76 32.79 -14.54
CA PHE A 3 -17.03 33.54 -14.68
C PHE A 3 -17.81 33.18 -15.96
N ARG A 4 -17.40 32.15 -16.70
CA ARG A 4 -18.14 31.70 -17.88
C ARG A 4 -19.35 30.85 -17.46
N ARG A 5 -20.50 31.05 -18.10
CA ARG A 5 -21.59 30.06 -18.09
C ARG A 5 -21.12 28.84 -18.86
N ALA A 6 -21.19 27.67 -18.25
CA ALA A 6 -20.93 26.40 -18.92
C ALA A 6 -21.91 25.35 -18.38
N GLU A 7 -22.71 24.80 -19.30
CA GLU A 7 -23.60 23.66 -19.05
C GLU A 7 -23.01 22.35 -19.60
N ASP A 8 -21.97 22.45 -20.44
CA ASP A 8 -21.32 21.30 -21.07
C ASP A 8 -20.45 20.51 -20.07
N HIS A 9 -20.91 19.30 -19.78
CA HIS A 9 -20.25 18.30 -18.93
C HIS A 9 -18.77 18.08 -19.28
N THR A 10 -18.41 18.11 -20.56
CA THR A 10 -17.03 17.86 -21.03
C THR A 10 -16.09 18.97 -20.58
N TYR A 11 -16.52 20.22 -20.71
CA TYR A 11 -15.74 21.38 -20.29
C TYR A 11 -15.59 21.42 -18.75
N ILE A 12 -16.67 21.12 -18.02
CA ILE A 12 -16.67 21.02 -16.56
C ILE A 12 -15.68 19.92 -16.11
N ALA A 13 -15.70 18.75 -16.76
CA ALA A 13 -14.80 17.62 -16.48
C ALA A 13 -13.33 17.94 -16.78
N GLN A 14 -13.04 18.65 -17.87
CA GLN A 14 -11.66 19.06 -18.18
C GLN A 14 -11.14 20.08 -17.17
N LEU A 15 -11.97 21.06 -16.76
CA LEU A 15 -11.59 22.08 -15.78
C LEU A 15 -11.33 21.45 -14.40
N LEU A 16 -12.27 20.65 -13.89
CA LEU A 16 -12.14 19.95 -12.62
C LEU A 16 -11.03 18.90 -12.67
N GLY A 17 -10.92 18.15 -13.77
CA GLY A 17 -9.87 17.16 -13.95
C GLY A 17 -8.46 17.73 -13.97
N ARG A 18 -8.27 18.97 -14.47
CA ARG A 18 -6.99 19.69 -14.35
C ARG A 18 -6.71 20.09 -12.90
N MET A 19 -7.71 20.50 -12.15
CA MET A 19 -7.57 20.89 -10.74
C MET A 19 -7.25 19.69 -9.84
N VAL A 20 -8.00 18.60 -9.98
CA VAL A 20 -7.79 17.35 -9.22
C VAL A 20 -6.42 16.74 -9.52
N ARG A 21 -5.93 16.86 -10.76
CA ARG A 21 -4.58 16.44 -11.16
C ARG A 21 -3.47 17.44 -10.83
N THR A 22 -3.81 18.62 -10.33
CA THR A 22 -2.83 19.62 -9.83
C THR A 22 -3.00 19.76 -8.32
N PRO A 23 -2.72 18.71 -7.53
CA PRO A 23 -2.76 18.83 -6.09
C PRO A 23 -1.82 19.94 -5.63
N LEU A 24 -2.15 20.61 -4.54
CA LEU A 24 -1.20 21.47 -3.83
C LEU A 24 0.12 20.73 -3.70
N ALA A 25 1.23 21.39 -4.02
CA ALA A 25 2.56 20.79 -3.98
C ALA A 25 2.94 20.23 -2.60
N ARG A 26 2.19 20.62 -1.54
CA ARG A 26 2.44 20.35 -0.14
C ARG A 26 1.11 20.10 0.59
N ARG A 27 1.07 19.07 1.43
CA ARG A 27 0.04 18.91 2.48
C ARG A 27 0.60 19.45 3.81
N ILE A 28 -0.21 20.12 4.60
CA ILE A 28 0.10 20.71 5.91
C ILE A 28 -0.69 19.92 6.95
N GLU A 29 0.01 19.16 7.80
CA GLU A 29 -0.62 18.30 8.82
C GLU A 29 -1.26 19.08 9.97
N LYS A 30 -0.78 20.31 10.23
CA LYS A 30 -1.23 21.14 11.36
C LYS A 30 -2.64 21.68 11.17
N ASP A 31 -3.04 21.93 9.93
CA ASP A 31 -4.34 22.50 9.61
C ASP A 31 -4.78 21.98 8.24
N ALA A 32 -5.82 21.16 8.25
CA ALA A 32 -6.34 20.52 7.06
C ALA A 32 -6.92 21.55 6.07
N ALA A 33 -7.47 22.67 6.55
CA ALA A 33 -8.02 23.75 5.72
C ALA A 33 -6.97 24.37 4.79
N LEU A 34 -5.69 24.35 5.17
CA LEU A 34 -4.60 24.88 4.35
C LEU A 34 -4.26 23.96 3.15
N ASN A 35 -4.90 22.80 3.06
CA ASN A 35 -4.76 21.84 1.97
C ASN A 35 -5.91 21.91 0.96
N ASP A 36 -6.85 22.84 1.16
CA ASP A 36 -8.00 22.98 0.29
C ASP A 36 -7.68 23.83 -0.94
N VAL A 37 -8.13 23.34 -2.09
CA VAL A 37 -8.13 24.11 -3.34
C VAL A 37 -9.57 24.52 -3.63
N HIS A 38 -9.89 25.80 -3.42
CA HIS A 38 -11.22 26.32 -3.68
C HIS A 38 -11.41 26.75 -5.14
N LEU A 39 -12.45 26.22 -5.78
CA LEU A 39 -12.88 26.65 -7.10
C LEU A 39 -14.27 27.30 -7.02
N PHE A 40 -14.31 28.59 -7.27
CA PHE A 40 -15.56 29.35 -7.35
C PHE A 40 -16.12 29.27 -8.79
N LEU A 41 -17.32 28.69 -8.90
CA LEU A 41 -18.06 28.46 -10.16
C LEU A 41 -19.46 29.12 -10.12
N PRO A 42 -19.57 30.47 -10.08
CA PRO A 42 -20.82 31.18 -9.82
C PRO A 42 -21.95 31.00 -10.85
N TYR A 43 -21.67 30.48 -12.05
CA TYR A 43 -22.64 30.35 -13.14
C TYR A 43 -22.71 28.95 -13.75
N PHE A 44 -22.18 27.95 -13.05
CA PHE A 44 -22.19 26.56 -13.50
C PHE A 44 -23.44 25.86 -12.98
N ASP A 45 -23.97 24.92 -13.78
CA ASP A 45 -25.06 24.05 -13.32
C ASP A 45 -24.57 23.16 -12.18
N THR A 46 -25.26 23.22 -11.03
CA THR A 46 -24.82 22.53 -9.81
C THR A 46 -24.91 21.01 -9.96
N GLY A 47 -25.94 20.49 -10.64
CA GLY A 47 -26.11 19.05 -10.86
C GLY A 47 -25.05 18.48 -11.81
N ALA A 48 -24.71 19.20 -12.88
CA ALA A 48 -23.65 18.83 -13.80
C ALA A 48 -22.28 18.82 -13.11
N VAL A 49 -21.98 19.81 -12.26
CA VAL A 49 -20.75 19.84 -11.46
C VAL A 49 -20.68 18.65 -10.50
N GLU A 50 -21.77 18.34 -9.78
CA GLU A 50 -21.82 17.20 -8.85
C GLU A 50 -21.61 15.85 -9.57
N SER A 51 -22.24 15.66 -10.73
CA SER A 51 -22.07 14.46 -11.57
C SER A 51 -20.61 14.26 -12.03
N VAL A 52 -19.96 15.34 -12.46
CA VAL A 52 -18.56 15.31 -12.87
C VAL A 52 -17.64 15.01 -11.68
N VAL A 53 -17.88 15.62 -10.52
CA VAL A 53 -17.11 15.36 -9.30
C VAL A 53 -17.22 13.89 -8.87
N ALA A 54 -18.42 13.32 -8.92
CA ALA A 54 -18.65 11.90 -8.63
C ALA A 54 -17.87 10.99 -9.61
N SER A 55 -17.86 11.35 -10.89
CA SER A 55 -17.16 10.60 -11.95
C SER A 55 -15.63 10.63 -11.77
N LEU A 56 -15.06 11.78 -11.38
CA LEU A 56 -13.61 11.94 -11.14
C LEU A 56 -13.13 11.24 -9.87
N SER A 57 -13.99 11.11 -8.85
CA SER A 57 -13.64 10.50 -7.55
C SER A 57 -13.54 8.98 -7.60
N ASN A 58 -14.04 8.34 -8.67
CA ASN A 58 -14.01 6.90 -8.89
C ASN A 58 -12.78 6.41 -9.69
N ALA A 59 -11.90 7.31 -10.13
CA ALA A 59 -10.71 6.93 -10.88
C ALA A 59 -9.62 6.40 -9.94
N GLU A 60 -9.25 5.12 -10.08
CA GLU A 60 -8.27 4.41 -9.24
C GLU A 60 -6.87 5.07 -9.17
N GLU A 61 -6.56 5.97 -10.11
CA GLU A 61 -5.26 6.63 -10.22
C GLU A 61 -5.15 8.00 -9.52
N VAL A 62 -6.25 8.54 -8.97
CA VAL A 62 -6.25 9.87 -8.35
C VAL A 62 -5.87 9.77 -6.86
N PRO A 63 -4.97 10.63 -6.33
CA PRO A 63 -4.70 10.69 -4.90
C PRO A 63 -6.00 10.88 -4.10
N PRO A 64 -6.15 10.27 -2.91
CA PRO A 64 -7.36 10.42 -2.12
C PRO A 64 -7.53 11.88 -1.66
N SER A 65 -8.25 12.67 -2.43
CA SER A 65 -8.68 14.02 -2.11
C SER A 65 -10.20 14.02 -1.90
N GLU A 66 -10.65 14.55 -0.77
CA GLU A 66 -12.07 14.83 -0.55
C GLU A 66 -12.51 15.91 -1.54
N THR A 67 -13.48 15.61 -2.40
CA THR A 67 -14.04 16.58 -3.35
C THR A 67 -15.53 16.79 -3.06
N GLY A 68 -15.94 18.06 -2.98
CA GLY A 68 -17.29 18.43 -2.62
C GLY A 68 -17.49 19.94 -2.56
N SER A 69 -18.75 20.36 -2.47
CA SER A 69 -19.11 21.74 -2.17
C SER A 69 -18.60 22.16 -0.79
N SER A 70 -18.22 23.43 -0.61
CA SER A 70 -17.79 24.00 0.67
C SER A 70 -18.82 23.83 1.80
N ARG A 71 -20.09 23.51 1.48
CA ARG A 71 -21.13 23.21 2.48
C ARG A 71 -21.00 21.82 3.10
N ASN A 72 -20.38 20.89 2.37
CA ASN A 72 -20.27 19.49 2.74
C ASN A 72 -18.86 19.07 3.16
N LEU A 73 -17.84 19.86 2.80
CA LEU A 73 -16.47 19.66 3.27
C LEU A 73 -16.25 20.49 4.54
N VAL A 74 -15.87 19.81 5.61
CA VAL A 74 -15.55 20.43 6.91
C VAL A 74 -14.20 19.94 7.40
N VAL A 75 -13.56 20.77 8.22
CA VAL A 75 -12.35 20.40 8.95
C VAL A 75 -12.74 20.06 10.38
N LEU A 76 -12.52 18.80 10.76
CA LEU A 76 -12.73 18.36 12.13
C LEU A 76 -11.42 18.50 12.91
N LYS A 77 -11.51 18.98 14.14
CA LYS A 77 -10.37 19.08 15.07
C LYS A 77 -10.51 18.04 16.17
N ARG A 78 -9.39 17.68 16.80
CA ARG A 78 -9.41 16.84 18.01
C ARG A 78 -10.38 17.45 19.02
N ARG A 79 -11.28 16.63 19.57
CA ARG A 79 -12.24 17.04 20.60
C ARG A 79 -11.47 17.47 21.86
N GLU A 80 -11.84 18.62 22.40
CA GLU A 80 -11.24 19.17 23.63
C GLU A 80 -11.37 18.18 24.81
N GLY A 81 -10.34 18.11 25.66
CA GLY A 81 -10.32 17.22 26.83
C GLY A 81 -10.00 15.76 26.51
N CYS A 82 -9.60 15.46 25.26
CA CYS A 82 -9.22 14.11 24.83
C CYS A 82 -7.71 13.92 24.66
N GLU A 83 -6.88 14.82 25.19
CA GLU A 83 -5.42 14.81 25.03
C GLU A 83 -4.81 13.49 25.51
N SER A 84 -5.28 12.98 26.65
CA SER A 84 -4.84 11.69 27.19
C SER A 84 -5.30 10.50 26.34
N ILE A 85 -6.45 10.60 25.67
CA ILE A 85 -6.92 9.57 24.72
C ILE A 85 -6.02 9.55 23.49
N PHE A 86 -5.70 10.72 22.93
CA PHE A 86 -4.79 10.80 21.80
C PHE A 86 -3.37 10.34 22.16
N ALA A 87 -2.89 10.61 23.38
CA ALA A 87 -1.62 10.07 23.85
C ALA A 87 -1.62 8.53 23.88
N ALA A 88 -2.70 7.91 24.37
CA ALA A 88 -2.84 6.44 24.34
C ALA A 88 -2.93 5.88 22.90
N LEU A 89 -3.62 6.58 21.98
CA LEU A 89 -3.69 6.19 20.57
C LEU A 89 -2.32 6.28 19.87
N ASP A 90 -1.49 7.27 20.24
CA ASP A 90 -0.14 7.46 19.68
C ASP A 90 0.84 6.34 20.06
N GLU A 91 0.51 5.50 21.04
CA GLU A 91 1.28 4.29 21.41
C GLU A 91 0.97 3.08 20.53
N LEU A 92 -0.08 3.15 19.71
CA LEU A 92 -0.52 2.06 18.83
C LEU A 92 0.24 2.04 17.51
N ILE A 93 0.03 0.96 16.77
CA ILE A 93 0.63 0.72 15.45
C ILE A 93 -0.44 0.50 14.39
N THR A 94 -0.04 0.72 13.14
CA THR A 94 -0.80 0.37 11.93
C THR A 94 0.16 -0.18 10.88
N TYR A 95 -0.35 -0.80 9.83
CA TYR A 95 0.44 -1.18 8.67
C TYR A 95 0.27 -0.20 7.50
N ARG A 96 1.18 -0.27 6.54
CA ARG A 96 1.04 0.31 5.20
C ARG A 96 1.32 -0.77 4.17
N VAL A 97 0.30 -1.13 3.40
CA VAL A 97 0.31 -2.11 2.32
C VAL A 97 0.41 -1.35 1.00
N ASN A 98 1.62 -1.25 0.48
CA ASN A 98 1.91 -0.51 -0.75
C ASN A 98 2.34 -1.44 -1.90
N ALA A 99 1.89 -2.69 -1.91
CA ALA A 99 2.28 -3.69 -2.92
C ALA A 99 2.07 -3.18 -4.36
N ALA A 100 0.96 -2.50 -4.63
CA ALA A 100 0.68 -1.91 -5.95
C ALA A 100 1.68 -0.82 -6.39
N ARG A 101 2.43 -0.22 -5.44
CA ARG A 101 3.45 0.80 -5.68
C ARG A 101 4.85 0.30 -5.32
N ALA A 102 5.01 -1.01 -5.12
CA ALA A 102 6.28 -1.59 -4.73
C ALA A 102 7.34 -1.38 -5.83
N GLN A 103 8.56 -1.15 -5.38
CA GLN A 103 9.74 -1.08 -6.23
C GLN A 103 10.70 -2.19 -5.83
N SER A 104 11.50 -2.69 -6.77
CA SER A 104 12.52 -3.69 -6.43
C SER A 104 13.52 -3.12 -5.41
N PRO A 105 14.00 -3.94 -4.47
CA PRO A 105 15.05 -3.53 -3.53
C PRO A 105 16.25 -2.83 -4.19
N LEU A 106 16.75 -3.33 -5.32
CA LEU A 106 17.81 -2.68 -6.11
C LEU A 106 17.42 -1.25 -6.52
N ARG A 107 16.20 -1.07 -7.04
CA ARG A 107 15.69 0.24 -7.45
C ARG A 107 15.58 1.19 -6.25
N ARG A 108 15.11 0.70 -5.11
CA ARG A 108 14.99 1.49 -3.87
C ARG A 108 16.37 1.88 -3.33
N TYR A 109 17.32 0.95 -3.30
CA TYR A 109 18.67 1.19 -2.81
C TYR A 109 19.40 2.24 -3.65
N MET A 110 19.29 2.15 -4.97
CA MET A 110 19.81 3.17 -5.87
C MET A 110 19.14 4.54 -5.67
N ALA A 111 17.82 4.56 -5.49
CA ALA A 111 17.06 5.79 -5.32
C ALA A 111 17.35 6.51 -3.99
N ILE A 112 17.48 5.79 -2.88
CA ILE A 112 17.83 6.40 -1.59
C ILE A 112 19.26 6.93 -1.61
N SER A 113 20.20 6.16 -2.18
CA SER A 113 21.61 6.56 -2.27
C SER A 113 21.77 7.82 -3.09
N ARG A 114 21.09 7.90 -4.24
CA ARG A 114 21.05 9.12 -5.06
C ARG A 114 20.39 10.29 -4.32
N SER A 115 19.33 10.05 -3.57
CA SER A 115 18.63 11.11 -2.82
C SER A 115 19.53 11.70 -1.73
N LEU A 116 20.27 10.86 -0.99
CA LEU A 116 21.20 11.29 0.04
C LEU A 116 22.32 12.17 -0.53
N THR A 117 22.86 11.79 -1.70
CA THR A 117 23.86 12.59 -2.42
C THR A 117 23.28 13.92 -2.91
N ILE A 118 22.08 13.93 -3.50
CA ILE A 118 21.43 15.18 -3.97
C ILE A 118 21.12 16.14 -2.81
N ASP A 119 20.76 15.60 -1.64
CA ASP A 119 20.45 16.38 -0.45
C ASP A 119 21.70 16.80 0.35
N GLY A 120 22.91 16.43 -0.10
CA GLY A 120 24.16 16.72 0.58
C GLY A 120 24.27 16.07 1.97
N ILE A 121 23.57 14.95 2.19
CA ILE A 121 23.67 14.17 3.44
C ILE A 121 24.87 13.23 3.38
N ASP A 122 25.11 12.64 2.20
CA ASP A 122 26.23 11.73 1.95
C ASP A 122 26.60 11.80 0.47
N ASP A 123 27.67 12.55 0.18
CA ASP A 123 28.11 12.84 -1.18
C ASP A 123 28.58 11.57 -1.94
N ASP A 124 29.03 10.56 -1.20
CA ASP A 124 29.57 9.32 -1.75
C ASP A 124 28.56 8.17 -1.80
N ALA A 125 27.38 8.32 -1.18
CA ALA A 125 26.39 7.24 -1.06
C ALA A 125 26.04 6.62 -2.41
N TRP A 126 25.79 7.43 -3.44
CA TRP A 126 25.43 6.91 -4.75
C TRP A 126 26.59 6.18 -5.44
N GLY A 127 27.81 6.69 -5.32
CA GLY A 127 29.01 6.05 -5.87
C GLY A 127 29.30 4.70 -5.20
N ARG A 128 29.25 4.67 -3.86
CA ARG A 128 29.43 3.44 -3.06
C ARG A 128 28.36 2.40 -3.37
N ALA A 129 27.10 2.79 -3.49
CA ALA A 129 26.01 1.88 -3.83
C ALA A 129 26.23 1.21 -5.20
N LYS A 130 26.66 1.97 -6.22
CA LYS A 130 26.98 1.41 -7.54
C LYS A 130 28.11 0.38 -7.47
N GLN A 131 29.22 0.73 -6.82
CA GLN A 131 30.37 -0.17 -6.67
C GLN A 131 29.98 -1.45 -5.96
N GLN A 132 29.24 -1.33 -4.86
CA GLN A 132 28.78 -2.46 -4.07
C GLN A 132 27.83 -3.39 -4.86
N ILE A 133 26.88 -2.82 -5.62
CA ILE A 133 25.99 -3.63 -6.45
C ILE A 133 26.77 -4.36 -7.55
N VAL A 134 27.71 -3.68 -8.23
CA VAL A 134 28.55 -4.31 -9.26
C VAL A 134 29.38 -5.46 -8.68
N GLU A 135 29.94 -5.28 -7.49
CA GLU A 135 30.65 -6.34 -6.78
C GLU A 135 29.74 -7.54 -6.50
N TRP A 136 28.54 -7.30 -5.97
CA TRP A 136 27.57 -8.37 -5.75
C TRP A 136 27.16 -9.07 -7.03
N MET A 137 26.95 -8.35 -8.13
CA MET A 137 26.67 -8.96 -9.44
C MET A 137 27.79 -9.93 -9.84
N GLY A 138 29.06 -9.53 -9.70
CA GLY A 138 30.20 -10.40 -9.95
C GLY A 138 30.21 -11.65 -9.06
N GLN A 139 29.92 -11.50 -7.76
CA GLN A 139 29.80 -12.63 -6.83
C GLN A 139 28.65 -13.57 -7.20
N ARG A 140 27.50 -13.03 -7.62
CA ARG A 140 26.34 -13.84 -8.07
C ARG A 140 26.68 -14.61 -9.34
N ILE A 141 27.33 -13.98 -10.31
CA ILE A 141 27.79 -14.63 -11.55
C ILE A 141 28.78 -15.74 -11.23
N ALA A 142 29.73 -15.51 -10.31
CA ALA A 142 30.65 -16.54 -9.86
C ALA A 142 29.93 -17.74 -9.21
N ALA A 143 28.87 -17.51 -8.45
CA ALA A 143 28.04 -18.57 -7.88
C ALA A 143 27.34 -19.43 -8.97
N ILE A 144 26.79 -18.80 -10.01
CA ILE A 144 26.17 -19.50 -11.16
C ILE A 144 27.22 -20.37 -11.88
N LYS A 145 28.44 -19.84 -12.07
CA LYS A 145 29.56 -20.58 -12.68
C LYS A 145 29.99 -21.77 -11.80
N ALA A 146 30.12 -21.57 -10.49
CA ALA A 146 30.48 -22.64 -9.55
C ALA A 146 29.43 -23.75 -9.48
N ALA A 147 28.15 -23.42 -9.70
CA ALA A 147 27.06 -24.39 -9.81
C ALA A 147 27.01 -25.12 -11.17
N GLY A 148 27.88 -24.77 -12.13
CA GLY A 148 27.89 -25.35 -13.48
C GLY A 148 26.71 -24.94 -14.36
N GLN A 149 25.95 -23.91 -13.96
CA GLN A 149 24.72 -23.48 -14.64
C GLN A 149 24.98 -22.41 -15.71
N PHE A 150 26.17 -21.79 -15.69
CA PHE A 150 26.48 -20.65 -16.54
C PHE A 150 26.61 -21.03 -18.02
N ASP A 151 27.38 -22.05 -18.36
CA ASP A 151 27.74 -22.35 -19.76
C ASP A 151 26.52 -22.71 -20.61
N ALA A 152 25.57 -23.47 -20.04
CA ALA A 152 24.32 -23.80 -20.72
C ALA A 152 23.45 -22.55 -20.95
N ALA A 153 23.36 -21.67 -19.95
CA ALA A 153 22.61 -20.42 -20.05
C ALA A 153 23.25 -19.45 -21.06
N ALA A 154 24.58 -19.34 -21.05
CA ALA A 154 25.34 -18.53 -21.99
C ALA A 154 25.15 -19.02 -23.43
N LYS A 155 25.26 -20.33 -23.68
CA LYS A 155 25.00 -20.92 -25.00
C LYS A 155 23.58 -20.65 -25.49
N ALA A 156 22.57 -20.75 -24.62
CA ALA A 156 21.18 -20.44 -24.99
C ALA A 156 20.95 -18.95 -25.32
N ILE A 157 21.84 -18.06 -24.90
CA ILE A 157 21.82 -16.63 -25.25
C ILE A 157 22.57 -16.39 -26.56
N THR A 158 23.72 -17.03 -26.75
CA THR A 158 24.58 -16.82 -27.90
C THR A 158 24.24 -17.71 -29.10
N GLN A 159 23.28 -18.65 -28.97
CA GLN A 159 22.86 -19.54 -30.04
C GLN A 159 21.34 -19.52 -30.22
N VAL A 160 20.90 -19.44 -31.47
CA VAL A 160 19.50 -19.52 -31.88
C VAL A 160 19.25 -20.89 -32.51
N SER A 161 18.36 -21.69 -31.91
CA SER A 161 17.94 -22.98 -32.47
C SER A 161 16.88 -22.78 -33.55
N LEU A 162 17.16 -23.21 -34.78
CA LEU A 162 16.21 -23.25 -35.89
C LEU A 162 15.69 -24.66 -36.10
N ARG A 163 14.38 -24.82 -36.03
CA ARG A 163 13.67 -26.04 -36.43
C ARG A 163 13.16 -25.90 -37.84
N THR A 164 13.78 -26.61 -38.77
CA THR A 164 13.29 -26.73 -40.14
C THR A 164 12.32 -27.91 -40.21
N LEU A 165 11.10 -27.65 -40.68
CA LEU A 165 10.14 -28.71 -41.03
C LEU A 165 10.20 -28.89 -42.54
N ALA A 166 10.73 -30.03 -43.00
CA ALA A 166 10.69 -30.39 -44.40
C ALA A 166 9.33 -31.01 -44.73
N VAL A 167 8.54 -30.34 -45.56
CA VAL A 167 7.28 -30.88 -46.09
C VAL A 167 7.57 -31.50 -47.46
N ASN A 168 7.50 -32.83 -47.56
CA ASN A 168 7.63 -33.54 -48.82
C ASN A 168 6.30 -33.51 -49.59
N ASN A 169 6.32 -33.00 -50.82
CA ASN A 169 5.17 -32.84 -51.74
C ASN A 169 4.60 -34.17 -52.30
N GLY A 170 4.41 -35.19 -51.46
CA GLY A 170 3.84 -36.47 -51.91
C GLY A 170 3.17 -37.33 -50.83
N THR A 171 3.49 -37.16 -49.55
CA THR A 171 2.98 -38.04 -48.48
C THR A 171 2.41 -37.33 -47.25
N GLY A 172 2.43 -35.99 -47.19
CA GLY A 172 1.78 -35.23 -46.11
C GLY A 172 2.37 -35.44 -44.69
N VAL A 173 3.44 -36.21 -44.55
CA VAL A 173 4.14 -36.42 -43.28
C VAL A 173 5.36 -35.50 -43.26
N ALA A 174 5.38 -34.56 -42.30
CA ALA A 174 6.54 -33.75 -42.01
C ALA A 174 7.52 -34.57 -41.16
N GLU A 175 8.73 -34.80 -41.65
CA GLU A 175 9.81 -35.36 -40.84
C GLU A 175 10.61 -34.21 -40.20
N PRO A 176 10.81 -34.21 -38.87
CA PRO A 176 11.66 -33.23 -38.23
C PRO A 176 13.11 -33.40 -38.73
N THR A 177 13.65 -32.36 -39.35
CA THR A 177 15.06 -32.31 -39.74
C THR A 177 15.92 -31.87 -38.56
N ALA A 178 17.22 -32.17 -38.59
CA ALA A 178 18.16 -31.88 -37.49
C ALA A 178 18.06 -30.42 -36.99
N ASP A 179 18.12 -30.23 -35.66
CA ASP A 179 18.17 -28.90 -35.04
C ASP A 179 19.50 -28.22 -35.44
N TYR A 180 19.44 -27.15 -36.23
CA TYR A 180 20.62 -26.33 -36.56
C TYR A 180 20.70 -25.12 -35.62
N HIS A 181 21.91 -24.77 -35.19
CA HIS A 181 22.17 -23.63 -34.32
C HIS A 181 22.93 -22.56 -35.09
N ILE A 182 22.50 -21.31 -34.97
CA ILE A 182 23.20 -20.13 -35.52
C ILE A 182 23.65 -19.26 -34.35
N ASP A 183 24.84 -18.67 -34.44
CA ASP A 183 25.29 -17.70 -33.44
C ASP A 183 24.38 -16.46 -33.44
N ALA A 184 24.05 -15.96 -32.25
CA ALA A 184 23.25 -14.76 -32.07
C ALA A 184 24.00 -13.54 -32.61
N SER A 185 23.26 -12.62 -33.24
CA SER A 185 23.85 -11.37 -33.74
C SER A 185 24.19 -10.43 -32.58
N ASP A 186 25.18 -9.55 -32.79
CA ASP A 186 25.53 -8.50 -31.81
C ASP A 186 24.32 -7.63 -31.45
N VAL A 187 23.44 -7.37 -32.42
CA VAL A 187 22.21 -6.59 -32.23
C VAL A 187 21.24 -7.31 -31.29
N ASP A 188 21.13 -8.64 -31.38
CA ASP A 188 20.29 -9.41 -30.47
C ASP A 188 20.86 -9.40 -29.06
N ILE A 189 22.18 -9.54 -28.91
CA ILE A 189 22.84 -9.47 -27.60
C ILE A 189 22.65 -8.10 -26.97
N ASP A 190 22.79 -7.01 -27.73
CA ASP A 190 22.57 -5.66 -27.23
C ASP A 190 21.12 -5.45 -26.76
N ARG A 191 20.14 -5.97 -27.51
CA ARG A 191 18.73 -5.94 -27.08
C ARG A 191 18.53 -6.70 -25.77
N LEU A 192 19.10 -7.90 -25.65
CA LEU A 192 18.99 -8.69 -24.42
C LEU A 192 19.71 -8.04 -23.24
N PHE A 193 20.83 -7.36 -23.49
CA PHE A 193 21.56 -6.60 -22.48
C PHE A 193 20.76 -5.39 -21.99
N GLU A 194 20.06 -4.68 -22.88
CA GLU A 194 19.13 -3.61 -22.48
C GLU A 194 17.91 -4.15 -21.71
N GLU A 195 17.41 -5.34 -22.06
CA GLU A 195 16.37 -6.03 -21.27
C GLU A 195 16.86 -6.39 -19.86
N ALA A 196 18.09 -6.90 -19.73
CA ALA A 196 18.73 -7.14 -18.44
C ALA A 196 18.83 -5.84 -17.62
N GLY A 197 19.12 -4.71 -18.29
CA GLY A 197 19.09 -3.39 -17.67
C GLY A 197 17.76 -2.98 -17.04
N ARG A 198 16.63 -3.44 -17.59
CA ARG A 198 15.31 -3.19 -17.00
C ARG A 198 15.10 -3.99 -15.71
N ALA A 199 15.65 -5.21 -15.64
CA ALA A 199 15.60 -6.05 -14.45
C ALA A 199 16.43 -5.46 -13.30
N PHE A 200 17.65 -4.99 -13.59
CA PHE A 200 18.50 -4.36 -12.57
C PHE A 200 18.05 -2.95 -12.19
N SER A 201 17.47 -2.20 -13.13
CA SER A 201 17.15 -0.77 -13.03
C SER A 201 18.38 0.16 -13.02
N HIS A 202 18.14 1.47 -13.13
CA HIS A 202 19.15 2.54 -12.96
C HIS A 202 20.43 2.44 -13.82
N GLY A 203 20.39 1.71 -14.93
CA GLY A 203 21.55 1.55 -15.80
C GLY A 203 22.65 0.67 -15.20
N LEU A 204 22.32 -0.18 -14.22
CA LEU A 204 23.31 -1.02 -13.52
C LEU A 204 23.99 -2.03 -14.45
N GLN A 205 23.35 -2.45 -15.55
CA GLN A 205 24.00 -3.24 -16.59
C GLN A 205 25.19 -2.50 -17.20
N MET A 206 25.05 -1.19 -17.42
CA MET A 206 26.10 -0.34 -17.98
C MET A 206 27.20 -0.07 -16.96
N GLU A 207 26.86 0.07 -15.67
CA GLU A 207 27.85 0.19 -14.60
C GLU A 207 28.67 -1.10 -14.45
N TYR A 208 28.03 -2.28 -14.54
CA TYR A 208 28.73 -3.56 -14.56
C TYR A 208 29.66 -3.67 -15.77
N TRP A 209 29.20 -3.28 -16.96
CA TRP A 209 30.02 -3.31 -18.17
C TRP A 209 31.22 -2.37 -18.08
N ARG A 210 31.03 -1.13 -17.60
CA ARG A 210 32.13 -0.17 -17.40
C ARG A 210 33.16 -0.66 -16.39
N ALA A 211 32.73 -1.29 -15.31
CA ALA A 211 33.64 -1.85 -14.31
C ALA A 211 34.50 -3.02 -14.84
N HIS A 212 34.10 -3.60 -15.97
CA HIS A 212 34.78 -4.72 -16.63
C HIS A 212 35.22 -4.37 -18.06
N ALA A 213 35.50 -3.09 -18.34
CA ALA A 213 35.81 -2.60 -19.68
C ALA A 213 37.06 -3.23 -20.31
N ASP A 214 37.97 -3.79 -19.51
CA ASP A 214 39.18 -4.47 -19.97
C ASP A 214 38.93 -5.92 -20.46
N ARG A 215 37.70 -6.44 -20.28
CA ARG A 215 37.30 -7.79 -20.72
C ARG A 215 36.57 -7.75 -22.06
N ASP A 216 36.43 -8.92 -22.69
CA ASP A 216 35.64 -9.05 -23.92
C ASP A 216 34.20 -8.56 -23.71
N ALA A 217 33.72 -7.70 -24.61
CA ALA A 217 32.44 -7.03 -24.44
C ALA A 217 31.25 -8.00 -24.55
N LEU A 218 31.35 -9.03 -25.40
CA LEU A 218 30.32 -10.05 -25.54
C LEU A 218 30.21 -10.87 -24.24
N GLU A 219 31.35 -11.30 -23.69
CA GLU A 219 31.41 -12.08 -22.44
C GLU A 219 30.73 -11.32 -21.28
N VAL A 220 31.06 -10.04 -21.09
CA VAL A 220 30.53 -9.22 -19.99
C VAL A 220 29.02 -8.96 -20.17
N LYS A 221 28.55 -8.75 -21.40
CA LYS A 221 27.11 -8.59 -21.68
C LYS A 221 26.36 -9.89 -21.40
N VAL A 222 26.88 -11.03 -21.83
CA VAL A 222 26.28 -12.34 -21.57
C VAL A 222 26.21 -12.63 -20.07
N GLU A 223 27.25 -12.29 -19.30
CA GLU A 223 27.22 -12.41 -17.85
C GLU A 223 26.05 -11.65 -17.20
N ALA A 224 25.86 -10.40 -17.58
CA ALA A 224 24.74 -9.58 -17.09
C ALA A 224 23.38 -10.16 -17.51
N ILE A 225 23.24 -10.66 -18.74
CA ILE A 225 22.01 -11.29 -19.23
C ILE A 225 21.70 -12.59 -18.47
N VAL A 226 22.71 -13.45 -18.26
CA VAL A 226 22.57 -14.70 -17.50
C VAL A 226 22.12 -14.39 -16.08
N LEU A 227 22.77 -13.43 -15.40
CA LEU A 227 22.39 -13.03 -14.06
C LEU A 227 20.94 -12.54 -14.01
N ALA A 228 20.55 -11.63 -14.91
CA ALA A 228 19.19 -11.07 -14.93
C ALA A 228 18.10 -12.15 -15.14
N ARG A 229 18.43 -13.26 -15.81
CA ARG A 229 17.52 -14.38 -16.05
C ARG A 229 17.57 -15.46 -14.95
N HIS A 230 18.53 -15.38 -14.03
CA HIS A 230 18.72 -16.37 -12.98
C HIS A 230 17.95 -16.00 -11.71
N ALA A 231 16.69 -16.44 -11.62
CA ALA A 231 15.74 -16.04 -10.56
C ALA A 231 16.28 -16.21 -9.12
N ALA A 232 16.97 -17.32 -8.84
CA ALA A 232 17.49 -17.60 -7.49
C ALA A 232 18.60 -16.61 -7.08
N GLU A 233 19.53 -16.29 -7.99
CA GLU A 233 20.64 -15.37 -7.66
C GLU A 233 20.18 -13.91 -7.71
N MET A 234 19.19 -13.58 -8.56
CA MET A 234 18.50 -12.29 -8.50
C MET A 234 17.79 -12.09 -7.16
N ALA A 235 17.14 -13.12 -6.61
CA ALA A 235 16.52 -13.03 -5.28
C ALA A 235 17.57 -12.74 -4.18
N VAL A 236 18.77 -13.33 -4.28
CA VAL A 236 19.87 -13.02 -3.34
C VAL A 236 20.38 -11.58 -3.53
N LEU A 237 20.56 -11.13 -4.78
CA LEU A 237 20.98 -9.75 -5.07
C LEU A 237 19.98 -8.72 -4.54
N GLU A 238 18.68 -8.95 -4.74
CA GLU A 238 17.61 -8.11 -4.19
C GLU A 238 17.59 -8.14 -2.65
N SER A 239 17.87 -9.29 -2.02
CA SER A 239 17.97 -9.37 -0.55
C SER A 239 19.16 -8.56 0.00
N LEU A 240 20.31 -8.59 -0.67
CA LEU A 240 21.47 -7.77 -0.31
C LEU A 240 21.15 -6.27 -0.45
N ALA A 241 20.47 -5.88 -1.52
CA ALA A 241 20.04 -4.51 -1.74
C ALA A 241 19.00 -4.04 -0.70
N GLU A 242 18.07 -4.90 -0.26
CA GLU A 242 17.12 -4.60 0.82
C GLU A 242 17.86 -4.31 2.12
N GLN A 243 18.80 -5.17 2.51
CA GLN A 243 19.62 -5.00 3.72
C GLN A 243 20.45 -3.71 3.69
N ALA A 244 21.06 -3.38 2.54
CA ALA A 244 21.84 -2.17 2.40
C ALA A 244 20.97 -0.90 2.35
N PHE A 245 19.77 -0.97 1.77
CA PHE A 245 18.79 0.11 1.87
C PHE A 245 18.44 0.41 3.32
N ASP A 246 18.11 -0.62 4.10
CA ASP A 246 17.70 -0.46 5.50
C ASP A 246 18.86 0.10 6.35
N ALA A 247 20.06 -0.44 6.19
CA ALA A 247 21.26 0.04 6.88
C ALA A 247 21.56 1.51 6.54
N LEU A 248 21.48 1.89 5.26
CA LEU A 248 21.73 3.26 4.81
C LEU A 248 20.64 4.22 5.32
N TYR A 249 19.38 3.82 5.30
CA TYR A 249 18.30 4.61 5.90
C TYR A 249 18.53 4.80 7.40
N ASP A 250 18.85 3.74 8.14
CA ASP A 250 19.05 3.81 9.59
C ASP A 250 20.25 4.67 9.99
N GLN A 251 21.33 4.61 9.20
CA GLN A 251 22.50 5.46 9.39
C GLN A 251 22.14 6.95 9.27
N HIS A 252 21.28 7.32 8.31
CA HIS A 252 21.01 8.71 7.98
C HIS A 252 19.65 9.25 8.45
N LYS A 253 18.79 8.43 9.08
CA LYS A 253 17.41 8.83 9.45
C LYS A 253 17.32 10.10 10.29
N LYS A 254 18.33 10.38 11.13
CA LYS A 254 18.40 11.62 11.90
C LYS A 254 18.60 12.84 11.01
N ALA A 255 19.51 12.76 10.04
CA ALA A 255 19.74 13.84 9.07
C ALA A 255 18.54 14.02 8.14
N ILE A 256 17.96 12.91 7.66
CA ILE A 256 16.72 12.91 6.88
C ILE A 256 15.61 13.63 7.65
N TYR A 257 15.44 13.37 8.94
CA TYR A 257 14.42 14.03 9.77
C TYR A 257 14.57 15.56 9.84
N GLN A 258 15.79 16.09 9.73
CA GLN A 258 16.05 17.54 9.72
C GLN A 258 15.76 18.20 8.37
N LEU A 259 15.57 17.42 7.30
CA LEU A 259 15.20 17.98 6.00
C LEU A 259 13.82 18.64 6.05
N LYS A 260 13.57 19.53 5.09
CA LYS A 260 12.22 20.08 4.85
C LYS A 260 11.24 18.93 4.57
N GLU A 261 10.01 19.08 5.05
CA GLU A 261 8.90 18.13 4.89
C GLU A 261 8.81 17.52 3.48
N GLN A 262 8.89 18.36 2.44
CA GLN A 262 8.85 17.91 1.04
C GLN A 262 9.92 16.87 0.70
N ARG A 263 11.14 17.04 1.21
CA ARG A 263 12.23 16.10 0.98
C ARG A 263 12.05 14.85 1.83
N ARG A 264 11.61 14.97 3.08
CA ARG A 264 11.30 13.82 3.96
C ARG A 264 10.27 12.88 3.34
N LEU A 265 9.23 13.42 2.73
CA LEU A 265 8.20 12.63 2.05
C LEU A 265 8.77 11.77 0.90
N ASN A 266 9.87 12.18 0.25
CA ASN A 266 10.52 11.36 -0.76
C ASN A 266 11.19 10.12 -0.14
N TYR A 267 11.89 10.28 0.98
CA TYR A 267 12.48 9.15 1.71
C TYR A 267 11.40 8.23 2.28
N GLU A 268 10.32 8.80 2.80
CA GLU A 268 9.19 8.01 3.29
C GLU A 268 8.54 7.20 2.18
N LYS A 269 8.33 7.79 0.99
CA LYS A 269 7.85 7.06 -0.19
C LYS A 269 8.79 5.90 -0.55
N LEU A 270 10.11 6.10 -0.53
CA LEU A 270 11.08 5.04 -0.81
C LEU A 270 11.08 3.94 0.27
N ARG A 271 10.94 4.32 1.55
CA ARG A 271 10.82 3.37 2.66
C ARG A 271 9.56 2.51 2.53
N LEU A 272 8.46 3.15 2.12
CA LEU A 272 7.15 2.51 2.00
C LEU A 272 6.93 1.77 0.67
N ALA A 273 7.79 1.96 -0.34
CA ALA A 273 7.68 1.34 -1.67
C ALA A 273 8.12 -0.14 -1.70
N THR A 274 7.67 -0.95 -0.74
CA THR A 274 7.95 -2.39 -0.66
C THR A 274 6.67 -3.21 -0.79
N ALA A 275 6.81 -4.43 -1.28
CA ALA A 275 5.73 -5.40 -1.34
C ALA A 275 5.32 -5.89 0.07
N LYS A 276 6.26 -5.87 1.03
CA LYS A 276 6.01 -6.28 2.42
C LYS A 276 5.22 -5.18 3.14
N PRO A 277 4.13 -5.51 3.86
CA PRO A 277 3.45 -4.56 4.73
C PRO A 277 4.42 -3.95 5.75
N ASN A 278 4.47 -2.61 5.82
CA ASN A 278 5.32 -1.92 6.78
C ASN A 278 4.55 -1.61 8.04
N GLU A 279 5.04 -2.06 9.19
CA GLU A 279 4.56 -1.60 10.48
C GLU A 279 5.06 -0.19 10.75
N ILE A 280 4.16 0.69 11.14
CA ILE A 280 4.46 2.08 11.50
C ILE A 280 3.66 2.48 12.74
N PRO A 281 4.13 3.48 13.51
CA PRO A 281 3.31 4.08 14.56
C PRO A 281 2.02 4.65 13.98
N TRP A 282 0.89 4.41 14.64
CA TRP A 282 -0.39 4.97 14.23
C TRP A 282 -0.54 6.37 14.80
N ARG A 283 -0.32 7.38 13.95
CA ARG A 283 -0.38 8.79 14.33
C ARG A 283 -1.62 9.45 13.74
N LEU A 284 -2.50 9.90 14.62
CA LEU A 284 -3.70 10.64 14.24
C LEU A 284 -3.38 12.15 14.16
N PRO A 285 -3.78 12.89 13.11
CA PRO A 285 -3.40 14.29 12.94
C PRO A 285 -4.14 15.23 13.90
N ALA A 286 -3.73 16.51 13.96
CA ALA A 286 -4.44 17.52 14.77
C ALA A 286 -5.82 17.88 14.21
N SER A 287 -5.99 17.74 12.89
CA SER A 287 -7.24 17.96 12.18
C SER A 287 -7.37 17.03 10.98
N ILE A 288 -8.60 16.73 10.57
CA ILE A 288 -8.92 15.91 9.40
C ILE A 288 -9.93 16.58 8.49
N ASP A 289 -9.76 16.41 7.18
CA ASP A 289 -10.77 16.73 6.18
C ASP A 289 -11.88 15.68 6.25
N PHE A 290 -13.13 16.11 6.31
CA PHE A 290 -14.28 15.24 6.43
C PHE A 290 -15.43 15.74 5.56
N LYS A 291 -16.14 14.82 4.91
CA LYS A 291 -17.32 15.11 4.12
C LYS A 291 -18.58 14.69 4.87
N ARG A 292 -19.50 15.63 5.04
CA ARG A 292 -20.80 15.43 5.71
C ARG A 292 -21.87 16.36 5.18
N SER A 293 -23.10 15.90 5.10
CA SER A 293 -24.30 16.73 4.91
C SER A 293 -24.78 17.33 6.23
N THR A 294 -25.36 18.53 6.20
CA THR A 294 -25.94 19.18 7.40
C THR A 294 -27.15 18.44 7.97
N ALA A 295 -27.80 17.59 7.17
CA ALA A 295 -28.96 16.79 7.57
C ALA A 295 -28.57 15.45 8.23
N GLU A 296 -27.29 15.11 8.26
CA GLU A 296 -26.81 13.85 8.85
C GLU A 296 -26.99 13.82 10.37
N PRO A 297 -27.19 12.61 10.93
CA PRO A 297 -27.38 12.45 12.36
C PRO A 297 -26.14 12.87 13.15
N LEU A 298 -26.40 13.36 14.36
CA LEU A 298 -25.37 13.68 15.35
C LEU A 298 -24.93 12.43 16.07
N TRP A 299 -23.63 12.33 16.30
CA TRP A 299 -23.03 11.25 17.08
C TRP A 299 -22.15 11.82 18.19
N ASP A 300 -22.49 11.45 19.42
CA ASP A 300 -21.74 11.87 20.58
C ASP A 300 -20.39 11.13 20.67
N ARG A 301 -19.47 11.72 21.41
CA ARG A 301 -18.16 11.13 21.76
C ARG A 301 -17.27 10.75 20.57
N HIS A 302 -17.48 11.29 19.37
CA HIS A 302 -16.48 11.15 18.29
C HIS A 302 -15.21 11.94 18.62
N LEU A 303 -14.03 11.37 18.37
CA LEU A 303 -12.73 11.97 18.74
C LEU A 303 -12.39 13.23 17.96
N TYR A 304 -13.03 13.43 16.81
CA TYR A 304 -12.90 14.63 15.99
C TYR A 304 -14.25 15.34 15.84
N VAL A 305 -14.28 16.64 16.06
CA VAL A 305 -15.51 17.44 16.05
C VAL A 305 -15.32 18.73 15.24
N GLU A 306 -16.43 19.27 14.75
CA GLU A 306 -16.47 20.63 14.20
C GLU A 306 -16.22 21.67 15.30
N SER A 307 -16.06 22.94 14.93
CA SER A 307 -15.80 24.04 15.87
C SER A 307 -16.91 24.25 16.92
N ASN A 308 -18.12 23.75 16.68
CA ASN A 308 -19.24 23.77 17.62
C ASN A 308 -19.26 22.56 18.58
N GLY A 309 -18.24 21.70 18.55
CA GLY A 309 -18.14 20.50 19.38
C GLY A 309 -18.98 19.32 18.91
N GLN A 310 -19.63 19.42 17.74
CA GLN A 310 -20.49 18.36 17.20
C GLN A 310 -19.77 17.53 16.14
N PHE A 311 -20.19 16.28 16.00
CA PHE A 311 -19.81 15.42 14.88
C PHE A 311 -21.06 14.88 14.20
N ARG A 312 -21.08 14.95 12.87
CA ARG A 312 -22.20 14.54 12.00
C ARG A 312 -21.66 13.59 10.96
N ALA A 313 -22.32 12.45 10.81
CA ALA A 313 -21.98 11.46 9.81
C ALA A 313 -23.16 10.57 9.48
N GLU A 314 -23.37 10.29 8.20
CA GLU A 314 -24.11 9.12 7.76
C GLU A 314 -23.24 7.88 7.97
N LEU A 315 -23.70 6.97 8.84
CA LEU A 315 -23.10 5.67 9.08
C LEU A 315 -23.94 4.60 8.38
N GLY A 316 -23.30 3.54 7.89
CA GLY A 316 -24.02 2.38 7.39
C GLY A 316 -24.94 1.81 8.48
N PRO A 317 -26.06 1.13 8.14
CA PRO A 317 -27.02 0.67 9.14
C PRO A 317 -26.38 -0.17 10.25
N TRP A 318 -25.43 -1.04 9.91
CA TRP A 318 -24.76 -1.90 10.90
C TRP A 318 -23.72 -1.15 11.71
N GLU A 319 -22.94 -0.25 11.09
CA GLU A 319 -22.03 0.65 11.82
C GLU A 319 -22.80 1.47 12.86
N ALA A 320 -23.93 2.04 12.46
CA ALA A 320 -24.79 2.87 13.31
C ALA A 320 -25.36 2.09 14.49
N ASP A 321 -25.87 0.89 14.24
CA ASP A 321 -26.46 0.02 15.26
C ASP A 321 -25.39 -0.47 16.27
N VAL A 322 -24.24 -0.95 15.78
CA VAL A 322 -23.11 -1.37 16.64
C VAL A 322 -22.60 -0.20 17.47
N LEU A 323 -22.45 0.98 16.87
CA LEU A 323 -21.98 2.16 17.58
C LEU A 323 -22.98 2.60 18.66
N ARG A 324 -24.30 2.50 18.42
CA ARG A 324 -25.32 2.79 19.45
C ARG A 324 -25.21 1.85 20.64
N GLU A 325 -24.98 0.54 20.42
CA GLU A 325 -24.74 -0.42 21.51
C GLU A 325 -23.48 -0.09 22.32
N GLU A 326 -22.40 0.35 21.65
CA GLU A 326 -21.16 0.74 22.33
C GLU A 326 -21.32 2.07 23.09
N LEU A 327 -21.96 3.08 22.51
CA LEU A 327 -22.16 4.38 23.16
C LEU A 327 -23.11 4.32 24.38
N ALA A 328 -23.97 3.30 24.46
CA ALA A 328 -24.80 3.04 25.64
C ALA A 328 -23.97 2.63 26.86
N LYS A 329 -22.73 2.16 26.66
CA LYS A 329 -21.83 1.74 27.72
C LYS A 329 -21.11 2.96 28.32
N PRO A 330 -21.19 3.19 29.65
CA PRO A 330 -20.60 4.38 30.28
C PRO A 330 -19.08 4.41 30.18
N GLU A 331 -18.41 3.26 30.07
CA GLU A 331 -16.98 3.16 29.91
C GLU A 331 -16.49 3.60 28.52
N VAL A 332 -17.35 3.69 27.50
CA VAL A 332 -16.97 4.15 26.16
C VAL A 332 -16.88 5.68 26.16
N VAL A 333 -15.65 6.19 26.13
CA VAL A 333 -15.33 7.62 26.25
C VAL A 333 -14.98 8.29 24.93
N GLY A 334 -14.72 7.50 23.89
CA GLY A 334 -14.37 8.03 22.57
C GLY A 334 -14.55 6.99 21.47
N TRP A 335 -14.73 7.44 20.23
CA TRP A 335 -14.68 6.58 19.06
C TRP A 335 -14.19 7.35 17.83
N LEU A 336 -13.61 6.61 16.88
CA LEU A 336 -13.17 7.11 15.58
C LEU A 336 -13.79 6.25 14.49
N ARG A 337 -14.44 6.88 13.52
CA ARG A 337 -14.74 6.24 12.23
C ARG A 337 -13.45 6.17 11.42
N ASN A 338 -12.97 4.97 11.15
CA ASN A 338 -11.74 4.76 10.40
C ASN A 338 -12.03 4.80 8.90
N LEU A 339 -11.85 5.98 8.29
CA LEU A 339 -12.09 6.13 6.87
C LEU A 339 -11.01 5.39 6.06
N PRO A 340 -11.35 4.66 4.99
CA PRO A 340 -10.37 3.92 4.21
C PRO A 340 -9.44 4.85 3.42
N LYS A 341 -8.20 4.40 3.19
CA LYS A 341 -7.20 5.06 2.33
C LYS A 341 -6.82 6.50 2.71
N LYS A 342 -7.09 6.92 3.94
CA LYS A 342 -6.54 8.18 4.48
C LYS A 342 -5.12 7.93 5.00
N PRO A 343 -4.22 8.92 4.98
CA PRO A 343 -2.87 8.75 5.53
C PRO A 343 -2.83 8.41 7.02
N TRP A 344 -3.92 8.67 7.75
CA TRP A 344 -4.10 8.37 9.16
C TRP A 344 -4.96 7.12 9.42
N SER A 345 -5.43 6.40 8.39
CA SER A 345 -6.25 5.21 8.59
C SER A 345 -5.49 4.14 9.37
N LEU A 346 -6.22 3.44 10.24
CA LEU A 346 -5.81 2.14 10.75
C LEU A 346 -5.98 1.13 9.61
N GLU A 347 -4.86 0.55 9.20
CA GLU A 347 -4.73 -0.31 8.04
C GLU A 347 -4.07 -1.61 8.49
N ILE A 348 -4.71 -2.73 8.15
CA ILE A 348 -4.29 -4.06 8.55
C ILE A 348 -4.13 -4.91 7.27
N PRO A 349 -3.03 -5.66 7.10
CA PRO A 349 -2.84 -6.50 5.93
C PRO A 349 -3.68 -7.77 6.02
N TYR A 350 -4.22 -8.21 4.88
CA TYR A 350 -4.77 -9.55 4.69
C TYR A 350 -4.31 -10.12 3.35
N GLU A 351 -4.29 -11.45 3.23
CA GLU A 351 -3.87 -12.15 2.01
C GLU A 351 -5.11 -12.61 1.25
N THR A 352 -5.16 -12.35 -0.06
CA THR A 352 -6.26 -12.78 -0.94
C THR A 352 -5.71 -13.05 -2.34
N GLY A 353 -6.03 -14.22 -2.91
CA GLY A 353 -5.59 -14.59 -4.25
C GLY A 353 -4.06 -14.56 -4.48
N GLY A 354 -3.26 -14.76 -3.42
CA GLY A 354 -1.79 -14.67 -3.48
C GLY A 354 -1.21 -13.27 -3.31
N ASP A 355 -2.06 -12.24 -3.26
CA ASP A 355 -1.66 -10.86 -3.02
C ASP A 355 -1.90 -10.45 -1.56
N VAL A 356 -1.13 -9.48 -1.08
CA VAL A 356 -1.40 -8.81 0.20
C VAL A 356 -2.17 -7.52 -0.06
N ARG A 357 -3.34 -7.37 0.56
CA ARG A 357 -4.22 -6.21 0.43
C ARG A 357 -4.48 -5.54 1.78
N PRO A 358 -4.77 -4.22 1.79
CA PRO A 358 -5.18 -3.53 3.02
C PRO A 358 -6.66 -3.74 3.31
N MET A 359 -6.99 -3.97 4.57
CA MET A 359 -8.33 -3.73 5.13
C MET A 359 -8.29 -2.59 6.14
N PHE A 360 -9.42 -1.93 6.31
CA PHE A 360 -9.60 -0.76 7.16
C PHE A 360 -10.79 -1.05 8.08
N PRO A 361 -10.58 -1.51 9.32
CA PRO A 361 -11.68 -1.81 10.22
C PRO A 361 -12.55 -0.58 10.47
N ASP A 362 -13.87 -0.66 10.42
CA ASP A 362 -14.74 0.53 10.35
C ASP A 362 -14.69 1.41 11.61
N LEU A 363 -14.67 0.81 12.80
CA LEU A 363 -14.81 1.51 14.08
C LEU A 363 -13.62 1.22 15.01
N VAL A 364 -13.06 2.29 15.57
CA VAL A 364 -12.13 2.22 16.70
C VAL A 364 -12.79 2.84 17.92
N VAL A 365 -12.94 2.06 18.99
CA VAL A 365 -13.62 2.47 20.22
C VAL A 365 -12.63 2.60 21.36
N VAL A 366 -12.73 3.68 22.13
CA VAL A 366 -11.89 3.94 23.31
C VAL A 366 -12.74 3.74 24.56
N ARG A 367 -12.36 2.75 25.36
CA ARG A 367 -12.94 2.51 26.68
C ARG A 367 -12.01 2.99 27.78
N LYS A 368 -12.59 3.50 28.87
CA LYS A 368 -11.88 3.80 30.11
C LYS A 368 -11.93 2.58 31.03
N VAL A 369 -10.76 2.06 31.41
CA VAL A 369 -10.63 0.93 32.33
C VAL A 369 -9.74 1.37 33.49
N GLY A 370 -10.35 1.64 34.65
CA GLY A 370 -9.64 2.30 35.75
C GLY A 370 -9.16 3.69 35.34
N ASN A 371 -7.85 3.90 35.41
CA ASN A 371 -7.20 5.15 34.98
C ASN A 371 -6.68 5.10 33.54
N ASP A 372 -6.72 3.94 32.90
CA ASP A 372 -6.13 3.72 31.58
C ASP A 372 -7.20 3.71 30.48
N PHE A 373 -6.73 3.83 29.24
CA PHE A 373 -7.57 3.70 28.04
C PHE A 373 -7.27 2.37 27.35
N VAL A 374 -8.33 1.66 26.98
CA VAL A 374 -8.24 0.44 26.19
C VAL A 374 -8.91 0.69 24.84
N ILE A 375 -8.18 0.41 23.77
CA ILE A 375 -8.60 0.68 22.40
C ILE A 375 -9.08 -0.62 21.75
N ASP A 376 -10.33 -0.64 21.32
CA ASP A 376 -10.95 -1.77 20.65
C ASP A 376 -11.08 -1.49 19.15
N ILE A 377 -10.96 -2.55 18.34
CA ILE A 377 -11.23 -2.55 16.91
C ILE A 377 -12.53 -3.32 16.68
N LEU A 378 -13.54 -2.66 16.12
CA LEU A 378 -14.83 -3.28 15.81
C LEU A 378 -15.07 -3.21 14.29
N GLU A 379 -15.25 -4.37 13.68
CA GLU A 379 -15.49 -4.53 12.25
C GLU A 379 -16.88 -5.16 12.02
N PRO A 380 -17.94 -4.34 11.89
CA PRO A 380 -19.22 -4.80 11.35
C PRO A 380 -19.01 -5.33 9.93
N HIS A 381 -19.33 -6.59 9.69
CA HIS A 381 -18.91 -7.27 8.47
C HIS A 381 -20.04 -8.05 7.80
N ASP A 382 -20.26 -7.76 6.52
CA ASP A 382 -21.23 -8.43 5.67
C ASP A 382 -20.78 -9.85 5.30
N PRO A 383 -21.50 -10.90 5.77
CA PRO A 383 -21.10 -12.27 5.52
C PRO A 383 -21.20 -12.69 4.04
N SER A 384 -21.90 -11.94 3.20
CA SER A 384 -22.09 -12.24 1.78
C SER A 384 -20.85 -11.92 0.92
N ARG A 385 -19.86 -11.21 1.46
CA ARG A 385 -18.64 -10.86 0.72
C ARG A 385 -17.71 -12.07 0.53
N SER A 386 -17.11 -12.17 -0.66
CA SER A 386 -16.26 -13.30 -1.04
C SER A 386 -14.93 -13.36 -0.26
N ASP A 387 -14.39 -12.23 0.19
CA ASP A 387 -13.11 -12.12 0.89
C ASP A 387 -13.23 -12.10 2.44
N ASN A 388 -14.37 -12.59 2.95
CA ASN A 388 -14.71 -12.50 4.38
C ASN A 388 -13.77 -13.34 5.27
N PHE A 389 -13.57 -14.62 4.96
CA PHE A 389 -12.65 -15.45 5.75
C PHE A 389 -11.20 -14.96 5.68
N GLU A 390 -10.77 -14.44 4.53
CA GLU A 390 -9.41 -13.92 4.33
C GLU A 390 -9.15 -12.70 5.22
N LYS A 391 -10.14 -11.80 5.37
CA LYS A 391 -10.07 -10.68 6.32
C LYS A 391 -10.08 -11.13 7.77
N ALA A 392 -10.91 -12.12 8.12
CA ALA A 392 -10.91 -12.70 9.48
C ALA A 392 -9.53 -13.31 9.84
N VAL A 393 -8.91 -14.02 8.89
CA VAL A 393 -7.54 -14.54 9.02
C VAL A 393 -6.52 -13.40 9.14
N GLY A 394 -6.65 -12.33 8.34
CA GLY A 394 -5.81 -11.15 8.43
C GLY A 394 -5.87 -10.46 9.81
N LEU A 395 -7.08 -10.32 10.37
CA LEU A 395 -7.28 -9.77 11.72
C LEU A 395 -6.68 -10.69 12.78
N ALA A 396 -6.77 -12.02 12.62
CA ALA A 396 -6.14 -12.97 13.51
C ALA A 396 -4.60 -12.89 13.45
N LYS A 397 -4.00 -12.79 12.25
CA LYS A 397 -2.56 -12.58 12.06
C LYS A 397 -2.09 -11.26 12.71
N PHE A 398 -2.91 -10.21 12.61
CA PHE A 398 -2.65 -8.93 13.29
C PHE A 398 -2.71 -9.07 14.82
N ALA A 399 -3.79 -9.67 15.33
CA ALA A 399 -3.98 -9.90 16.77
C ALA A 399 -2.86 -10.78 17.35
N GLU A 400 -2.40 -11.80 16.62
CA GLU A 400 -1.29 -12.65 17.06
C GLU A 400 0.01 -11.85 17.31
N LYS A 401 0.30 -10.87 16.45
CA LYS A 401 1.55 -10.08 16.51
C LYS A 401 1.44 -8.86 17.43
N ARG A 402 0.26 -8.23 17.46
CA ARG A 402 0.05 -6.88 18.01
C ARG A 402 -1.21 -6.73 18.84
N GLY A 403 -1.98 -7.80 19.04
CA GLY A 403 -3.21 -7.80 19.81
C GLY A 403 -3.03 -7.35 21.25
N ALA A 404 -1.85 -7.53 21.85
CA ALA A 404 -1.56 -7.02 23.19
C ALA A 404 -1.63 -5.48 23.34
N LEU A 405 -1.54 -4.74 22.23
CA LEU A 405 -1.72 -3.28 22.20
C LEU A 405 -3.19 -2.86 22.20
N PHE A 406 -4.12 -3.79 21.95
CA PHE A 406 -5.53 -3.54 21.79
C PHE A 406 -6.35 -4.30 22.84
N GLY A 407 -7.55 -3.82 23.11
CA GLY A 407 -8.54 -4.55 23.90
C GLY A 407 -9.23 -5.60 23.06
N ARG A 408 -10.47 -5.33 22.68
CA ARG A 408 -11.26 -6.20 21.82
C ARG A 408 -10.85 -6.02 20.36
N ILE A 409 -10.75 -7.11 19.61
CA ILE A 409 -10.69 -7.09 18.15
C ILE A 409 -11.86 -7.94 17.69
N GLN A 410 -12.93 -7.32 17.21
CA GLN A 410 -14.19 -8.02 16.94
C GLN A 410 -14.54 -7.98 15.47
N LEU A 411 -14.86 -9.16 14.93
CA LEU A 411 -15.61 -9.27 13.69
C LEU A 411 -17.08 -9.49 14.05
N ILE A 412 -17.95 -8.62 13.57
CA ILE A 412 -19.34 -8.52 14.04
C ILE A 412 -20.28 -8.77 12.88
N ARG A 413 -21.21 -9.72 13.04
CA ARG A 413 -22.24 -10.03 12.03
C ARG A 413 -23.62 -9.71 12.58
N LYS A 414 -24.45 -9.03 11.79
CA LYS A 414 -25.87 -8.88 12.09
C LYS A 414 -26.58 -10.19 11.74
N GLN A 415 -27.30 -10.77 12.71
CA GLN A 415 -28.03 -12.02 12.56
C GLN A 415 -29.49 -11.85 12.98
N SER A 416 -30.41 -12.51 12.27
CA SER A 416 -31.83 -12.52 12.61
C SER A 416 -32.18 -13.83 13.30
N SER A 417 -32.90 -13.74 14.41
CA SER A 417 -33.43 -14.89 15.16
C SER A 417 -34.92 -14.71 15.43
N ALA A 418 -35.58 -15.73 15.99
CA ALA A 418 -36.99 -15.62 16.40
C ALA A 418 -37.24 -14.50 17.44
N GLY A 419 -36.21 -14.07 18.18
CA GLY A 419 -36.26 -12.97 19.14
C GLY A 419 -35.92 -11.59 18.56
N GLY A 420 -35.69 -11.49 17.24
CA GLY A 420 -35.29 -10.27 16.55
C GLY A 420 -33.85 -10.30 16.02
N GLU A 421 -33.41 -9.14 15.51
CA GLU A 421 -32.05 -8.92 15.05
C GLU A 421 -31.10 -8.75 16.25
N HIS A 422 -29.93 -9.37 16.18
CA HIS A 422 -28.86 -9.23 17.17
C HIS A 422 -27.49 -9.23 16.48
N PHE A 423 -26.45 -8.82 17.20
CA PHE A 423 -25.08 -8.86 16.70
C PHE A 423 -24.34 -10.06 17.27
N ALA A 424 -23.92 -10.97 16.40
CA ALA A 424 -22.97 -12.03 16.74
C ALA A 424 -21.55 -11.47 16.65
N ARG A 425 -20.84 -11.45 17.79
CA ARG A 425 -19.51 -10.86 17.94
C ARG A 425 -18.48 -11.94 18.13
N LEU A 426 -17.60 -12.10 17.15
CA LEU A 426 -16.44 -12.99 17.27
C LEU A 426 -15.26 -12.21 17.86
N GLU A 427 -14.90 -12.49 19.11
CA GLU A 427 -13.73 -11.90 19.76
C GLU A 427 -12.44 -12.56 19.26
N ILE A 428 -11.75 -11.88 18.33
CA ILE A 428 -10.53 -12.34 17.69
C ILE A 428 -9.34 -12.25 18.65
N ASN A 429 -9.27 -11.28 19.56
CA ASN A 429 -8.09 -11.04 20.40
C ASN A 429 -7.95 -12.04 21.57
N GLN A 430 -8.41 -13.28 21.38
CA GLN A 430 -8.24 -14.40 22.30
C GLN A 430 -7.36 -15.47 21.66
N ALA A 431 -6.38 -15.99 22.40
CA ALA A 431 -5.43 -16.98 21.89
C ALA A 431 -6.11 -18.24 21.30
N THR A 432 -7.26 -18.64 21.84
CA THR A 432 -8.07 -19.75 21.33
C THR A 432 -8.73 -19.43 20.00
N THR A 433 -9.29 -18.23 19.83
CA THR A 433 -9.92 -17.77 18.59
C THR A 433 -8.87 -17.58 17.50
N ILE A 434 -7.72 -16.94 17.81
CA ILE A 434 -6.60 -16.75 16.86
C ILE A 434 -6.17 -18.09 16.28
N LYS A 435 -5.85 -19.08 17.13
CA LYS A 435 -5.41 -20.41 16.68
C LYS A 435 -6.40 -21.09 15.72
N LYS A 436 -7.71 -20.91 15.95
CA LYS A 436 -8.74 -21.48 15.08
C LYS A 436 -8.88 -20.70 13.77
N LEU A 437 -8.87 -19.36 13.83
CA LEU A 437 -8.94 -18.50 12.65
C LEU A 437 -7.77 -18.72 11.70
N LEU A 438 -6.55 -18.91 12.21
CA LEU A 438 -5.38 -19.17 11.37
C LEU A 438 -5.47 -20.49 10.56
N LEU A 439 -6.38 -21.39 10.91
CA LEU A 439 -6.64 -22.65 10.18
C LEU A 439 -7.81 -22.53 9.19
N VAL A 440 -8.54 -21.41 9.18
CA VAL A 440 -9.68 -21.20 8.30
C VAL A 440 -9.20 -20.90 6.87
N THR A 441 -9.75 -21.63 5.91
CA THR A 441 -9.45 -21.47 4.48
C THR A 441 -10.72 -21.27 3.63
N SER A 442 -11.88 -21.05 4.27
CA SER A 442 -13.16 -20.89 3.58
C SER A 442 -14.23 -20.21 4.45
N ASN A 443 -15.23 -19.59 3.80
CA ASN A 443 -16.37 -18.98 4.49
C ASN A 443 -17.19 -19.97 5.36
N PRO A 444 -17.51 -21.19 4.90
CA PRO A 444 -18.24 -22.15 5.74
C PRO A 444 -17.53 -22.50 7.05
N GLN A 445 -16.18 -22.57 7.05
CA GLN A 445 -15.41 -22.78 8.28
C GLN A 445 -15.46 -21.56 9.20
N LEU A 446 -15.43 -20.34 8.65
CA LEU A 446 -15.64 -19.12 9.43
C LEU A 446 -17.05 -19.10 10.04
N ASP A 447 -18.07 -19.52 9.29
CA ASP A 447 -19.45 -19.58 9.77
C ASP A 447 -19.62 -20.56 10.94
N GLN A 448 -18.97 -21.72 10.87
CA GLN A 448 -18.91 -22.67 11.99
C GLN A 448 -18.22 -22.07 13.21
N LEU A 449 -17.16 -21.28 13.01
CA LEU A 449 -16.47 -20.60 14.09
C LEU A 449 -17.37 -19.56 14.77
N PHE A 450 -18.10 -18.76 13.98
CA PHE A 450 -19.12 -17.83 14.51
C PHE A 450 -20.18 -18.57 15.32
N ALA A 451 -20.73 -19.66 14.79
CA ALA A 451 -21.72 -20.47 15.51
C ALA A 451 -21.19 -21.05 16.84
N ALA A 452 -19.89 -21.35 16.91
CA ALA A 452 -19.29 -21.96 18.08
C ALA A 452 -18.81 -20.97 19.14
N LEU A 453 -18.37 -19.77 18.73
CA LEU A 453 -17.62 -18.85 19.61
C LEU A 453 -18.18 -17.44 19.68
N ALA A 454 -19.08 -17.04 18.77
CA ALA A 454 -19.61 -15.69 18.81
C ALA A 454 -20.52 -15.48 20.02
N THR A 455 -20.38 -14.32 20.65
CA THR A 455 -21.26 -13.87 21.73
C THR A 455 -22.25 -12.83 21.20
N THR A 456 -23.41 -12.73 21.82
CA THR A 456 -24.39 -11.66 21.57
C THR A 456 -23.98 -10.37 22.26
#